data_AF-A0A967U454-F1
#
_entry.id   AF-A0A967U454-F1
#
_cell.length_a   1.000
_cell.length_b   1.000
_cell.length_c   1.000
_cell.angle_alpha   90.00
_cell.angle_beta   90.00
_cell.angle_gamma   90.00
#
_symmetry.space_group_name_H-M   'P 1'
#
loop_
_entity.id
_entity.type
_entity.pdbx_description
1 polymer ?
#
loop_
_entity_poly.entity_id
_entity_poly.type
_entity_poly.pdbx_seq_one_letter_code
_entity_poly.pdbx_strand_id
1 'polypeptide(L)'
;MYLLAQYLQDKEGKNASFDFDGLKEMYNNLHLLNTKIADRIRDAVTTDSSVNGIILLDMLTKLMPIAIDRSLEDIKGLFSQYMKE
;
A
#
# COMPACT_ATOMS: atom_id res chain seq x y z
N MET A 1 -0.01 8.56 5.36
CA MET A 1 1.40 8.98 5.62
C MET A 1 2.21 9.18 4.34
N TYR A 2 1.99 8.41 3.26
CA TYR A 2 2.77 8.53 2.01
C TYR A 2 2.85 9.95 1.46
N LEU A 3 1.72 10.60 1.13
CA LEU A 3 1.73 11.97 0.58
C LEU A 3 2.31 13.02 1.53
N LEU A 4 2.20 12.80 2.85
CA LEU A 4 2.87 13.68 3.84
C LEU A 4 4.39 13.49 3.79
N ALA A 5 4.87 12.26 3.64
CA ALA A 5 6.30 12.01 3.45
C ALA A 5 6.82 12.61 2.14
N GLN A 6 6.05 12.54 1.06
CA GLN A 6 6.38 13.20 -0.22
C GLN A 6 6.42 14.71 -0.07
N TYR A 7 5.42 15.30 0.59
CA TYR A 7 5.42 16.73 0.91
C TYR A 7 6.65 17.17 1.73
N LEU A 8 7.05 16.40 2.74
CA LEU A 8 8.24 16.71 3.54
C LEU A 8 9.53 16.57 2.71
N GLN A 9 9.61 15.58 1.81
CA GLN A 9 10.75 15.45 0.90
C GLN A 9 10.87 16.64 -0.06
N ASP A 10 9.74 17.11 -0.60
CA ASP A 10 9.68 18.29 -1.46
C ASP A 10 10.20 19.55 -0.74
N LYS A 11 9.81 19.73 0.53
CA LYS A 11 10.29 20.85 1.37
C LYS A 11 11.80 20.85 1.60
N GLU A 12 12.43 19.67 1.57
CA GLU A 12 13.88 19.50 1.72
C GLU A 12 14.61 19.57 0.37
N GLY A 13 13.92 19.92 -0.72
CA GLY A 13 14.50 19.98 -2.08
C GLY A 13 14.88 18.61 -2.64
N LYS A 14 14.31 17.52 -2.11
CA LYS A 14 14.48 16.17 -2.63
C LYS A 14 13.48 15.89 -3.74
N ASN A 15 13.75 14.87 -4.54
CA ASN A 15 12.85 14.46 -5.60
C ASN A 15 11.63 13.74 -5.02
N ALA A 16 10.58 14.50 -4.73
CA ALA A 16 9.29 13.99 -4.29
C ALA A 16 8.41 13.66 -5.50
N SER A 17 7.66 12.55 -5.43
CA SER A 17 6.59 12.27 -6.38
C SER A 17 5.24 12.27 -5.67
N PHE A 18 4.25 12.93 -6.29
CA PHE A 18 2.86 12.97 -5.82
C PHE A 18 1.95 12.00 -6.57
N ASP A 19 2.52 11.09 -7.38
CA ASP A 19 1.82 9.88 -7.80
C ASP A 19 1.69 8.88 -6.65
N PHE A 20 1.08 7.72 -6.91
CA PHE A 20 0.93 6.64 -5.94
C PHE A 20 1.78 5.40 -6.26
N ASP A 21 2.70 5.48 -7.22
CA ASP A 21 3.46 4.31 -7.69
C ASP A 21 4.37 3.78 -6.59
N GLY A 22 5.03 4.67 -5.84
CA GLY A 22 5.83 4.25 -4.69
C GLY A 22 4.98 3.64 -3.56
N LEU A 23 3.74 4.09 -3.37
CA LEU A 23 2.84 3.48 -2.39
C LEU A 23 2.40 2.07 -2.83
N LYS A 24 2.10 1.89 -4.12
CA LYS A 24 1.80 0.57 -4.70
C LYS A 24 2.99 -0.37 -4.58
N GLU A 25 4.20 0.13 -4.82
CA GLU A 25 5.43 -0.64 -4.63
C GLU A 25 5.62 -1.09 -3.17
N MET A 26 5.36 -0.22 -2.19
CA MET A 26 5.41 -0.60 -0.77
C MET A 26 4.45 -1.76 -0.46
N TYR A 27 3.23 -1.75 -1.00
CA TYR A 27 2.29 -2.86 -0.83
C TYR A 27 2.73 -4.14 -1.54
N ASN A 28 3.32 -4.05 -2.73
CA ASN A 28 3.92 -5.20 -3.43
C ASN A 28 5.07 -5.82 -2.62
N ASN A 29 5.90 -4.99 -2.00
CA ASN A 29 6.97 -5.44 -1.11
C ASN A 29 6.42 -6.10 0.16
N LEU A 30 5.32 -5.59 0.72
CA LEU A 30 4.62 -6.24 1.83
C LEU A 30 3.99 -7.58 1.43
N HIS A 31 3.45 -7.71 0.22
CA HIS A 31 2.98 -8.98 -0.32
C HIS A 31 4.11 -10.02 -0.39
N LEU A 32 5.27 -9.63 -0.92
CA LEU A 32 6.45 -10.51 -0.93
C LEU A 32 6.86 -10.92 0.48
N LEU A 33 6.90 -9.96 1.42
CA LEU A 33 7.24 -10.23 2.81
C LEU A 33 6.25 -11.22 3.46
N ASN A 34 4.95 -10.96 3.36
CA ASN A 34 3.91 -11.81 3.94
C ASN A 34 3.99 -13.24 3.39
N THR A 35 4.21 -13.38 2.08
CA THR A 35 4.38 -14.70 1.45
C THR A 35 5.59 -15.44 2.04
N LYS A 36 6.74 -14.76 2.16
CA LYS A 36 7.96 -15.38 2.74
C LYS A 36 7.83 -15.71 4.22
N ILE A 37 7.10 -14.90 4.99
CA ILE A 37 6.83 -15.20 6.40
C ILE A 37 5.85 -16.38 6.51
N ALA A 38 4.79 -16.42 5.69
CA ALA A 38 3.85 -17.53 5.68
C ALA A 38 4.54 -18.86 5.40
N ASP A 39 5.47 -18.91 4.44
CA ASP A 39 6.25 -20.11 4.14
C ASP A 39 7.12 -20.54 5.33
N ARG A 40 7.85 -19.60 5.95
CA ARG A 40 8.69 -19.89 7.12
C ARG A 40 7.89 -20.36 8.34
N ILE A 41 6.73 -19.76 8.58
CA ILE A 41 5.89 -20.13 9.72
C ILE A 41 5.27 -21.50 9.50
N ARG A 42 4.80 -21.80 8.28
CA ARG A 42 4.21 -23.10 7.94
C ARG A 42 5.13 -24.28 8.29
N ASP A 43 6.43 -24.10 8.12
CA ASP A 43 7.43 -25.12 8.45
C ASP A 43 7.75 -25.22 9.96
N ALA A 44 7.37 -24.21 10.74
CA ALA A 44 7.76 -24.05 12.15
C ALA A 44 6.62 -24.26 13.15
N VAL A 45 5.35 -24.20 12.73
CA VAL A 45 4.19 -24.32 13.63
C VAL A 45 3.34 -25.55 13.31
N THR A 46 2.78 -26.14 14.36
CA THR A 46 1.85 -27.29 14.27
C THR A 46 0.40 -26.90 14.02
N THR A 47 0.04 -25.61 14.16
CA THR A 47 -1.34 -25.13 14.03
C THR A 47 -1.50 -24.12 12.88
N ASP A 48 -2.59 -24.25 12.14
CA ASP A 48 -2.84 -23.44 10.93
C ASP A 48 -3.25 -21.99 11.21
N SER A 49 -3.62 -21.64 12.45
CA SER A 49 -4.17 -20.32 12.78
C SER A 49 -3.18 -19.18 12.51
N SER A 50 -1.89 -19.38 12.79
CA SER A 50 -0.84 -18.40 12.51
C SER A 50 -0.63 -18.19 11.01
N VAL A 51 -0.69 -19.26 10.22
CA VAL A 51 -0.56 -19.19 8.75
C VAL A 51 -1.78 -18.47 8.16
N ASN A 52 -2.99 -18.78 8.63
CA ASN A 52 -4.23 -18.13 8.20
C ASN A 52 -4.24 -16.63 8.49
N GLY A 53 -3.68 -16.21 9.64
CA GLY A 53 -3.51 -14.79 9.97
C GLY A 53 -2.66 -14.05 8.94
N ILE A 54 -1.55 -14.64 8.50
CA ILE A 54 -0.66 -14.01 7.50
C ILE A 54 -1.31 -14.01 6.12
N ILE A 55 -2.08 -15.05 5.75
CA ILE A 55 -2.83 -15.08 4.50
C ILE A 55 -3.83 -13.91 4.45
N LEU A 56 -4.53 -13.60 5.55
CA LEU A 56 -5.42 -12.44 5.61
C LEU A 56 -4.66 -11.12 5.41
N LEU A 57 -3.47 -10.98 6.02
CA LEU A 57 -2.61 -9.81 5.81
C LEU A 57 -2.11 -9.72 4.36
N ASP A 58 -1.82 -10.84 3.72
CA ASP A 58 -1.41 -10.90 2.31
C ASP A 58 -2.53 -10.53 1.33
N MET A 59 -3.76 -10.93 1.63
CA MET A 59 -4.91 -10.50 0.84
C MET A 59 -5.09 -8.98 0.89
N LEU A 60 -4.87 -8.37 2.06
CA LEU A 60 -4.91 -6.91 2.18
C LEU A 60 -3.86 -6.25 1.28
N THR A 61 -2.61 -6.72 1.31
CA THR A 61 -1.53 -6.12 0.51
C THR A 61 -1.76 -6.25 -1.00
N LYS A 62 -2.40 -7.33 -1.46
CA LYS A 62 -2.79 -7.52 -2.86
C LYS A 62 -3.93 -6.62 -3.32
N LEU A 63 -4.90 -6.35 -2.45
CA LEU A 63 -6.09 -5.55 -2.80
C LEU A 63 -5.80 -4.04 -2.80
N MET A 64 -4.88 -3.60 -1.95
CA MET A 64 -4.60 -2.17 -1.76
C MET A 64 -4.19 -1.41 -3.03
N PRO A 65 -3.29 -1.93 -3.91
CA PRO A 65 -2.96 -1.24 -5.16
C PRO A 65 -4.18 -0.93 -6.03
N ILE A 66 -5.09 -1.90 -6.18
CA ILE A 66 -6.33 -1.74 -6.94
C ILE A 66 -7.26 -0.72 -6.27
N ALA A 67 -7.37 -0.77 -4.94
CA ALA A 67 -8.19 0.16 -4.19
C ALA A 67 -7.66 1.59 -4.28
N ILE A 68 -6.34 1.80 -4.28
CA ILE A 68 -5.71 3.11 -4.43
C ILE A 68 -6.07 3.73 -5.78
N ASP A 69 -5.91 2.98 -6.86
CA ASP A 69 -6.20 3.49 -8.21
C ASP A 69 -7.69 3.88 -8.33
N ARG A 70 -8.62 3.06 -7.80
CA ARG A 70 -10.07 3.36 -7.88
C ARG A 70 -10.52 4.50 -6.95
N SER A 71 -10.03 4.52 -5.72
CA SER A 71 -10.49 5.47 -4.71
C SER A 71 -10.18 6.91 -5.08
N LEU A 72 -9.10 7.14 -5.83
CA LEU A 72 -8.75 8.49 -6.29
C LEU A 72 -9.75 9.01 -7.31
N GLU A 73 -10.15 8.17 -8.27
CA GLU A 73 -11.20 8.47 -9.24
C GLU A 73 -12.52 8.81 -8.55
N ASP A 74 -12.91 8.02 -7.54
CA ASP A 74 -14.18 8.18 -6.83
C ASP A 74 -14.27 9.52 -6.07
N ILE A 75 -13.17 9.96 -5.46
CA ILE A 75 -13.15 11.21 -4.68
C ILE A 75 -12.83 12.45 -5.52
N LYS A 76 -12.36 12.29 -6.77
CA LYS A 76 -11.94 13.41 -7.64
C LYS A 76 -13.02 14.48 -7.77
N GLY A 77 -14.29 14.08 -7.86
CA GLY A 77 -15.42 15.01 -7.95
C GLY A 77 -15.56 15.96 -6.76
N LEU A 78 -15.15 15.53 -5.56
CA LEU A 78 -15.17 16.35 -4.34
C LEU A 78 -14.21 17.53 -4.40
N PHE A 79 -13.17 17.45 -5.24
CA PHE A 79 -12.15 18.50 -5.40
C PHE A 79 -12.40 19.40 -6.61
N SER A 80 -13.55 19.26 -7.28
CA SER A 80 -13.87 20.01 -8.50
C SER A 80 -13.72 21.53 -8.37
N GLN A 81 -13.97 22.12 -7.20
CA GLN A 81 -13.81 23.57 -6.99
C GLN A 81 -12.34 24.02 -6.95
N TYR A 82 -11.41 23.14 -6.56
CA TYR A 82 -9.97 23.41 -6.59
C TYR A 82 -9.35 23.24 -7.99
N MET A 83 -10.12 22.66 -8.92
CA MET A 83 -9.69 22.34 -10.29
C MET A 83 -10.29 23.29 -11.33
N LYS A 84 -11.05 24.31 -10.90
CA LYS A 84 -11.57 25.37 -11.78
C LYS A 84 -10.50 26.45 -11.91
N GLU A 85 -10.14 26.79 -13.15
CA GLU A 85 -9.37 28.01 -13.47
C GLU A 85 -10.14 29.28 -13.06
#